data_AF-A0A919G6L0-F1
#
_entry.id   AF-A0A919G6L0-F1
#
_cell.length_a   1.000
_cell.length_b   1.000
_cell.length_c   1.000
_cell.angle_alpha   90.00
_cell.angle_beta   90.00
_cell.angle_gamma   90.00
#
_symmetry.space_group_name_H-M   'P 1'
#
loop_
_entity.id
_entity.type
_entity.pdbx_description
1 polymer ?
#
loop_
_entity_poly.entity_id
_entity_poly.type
_entity_poly.pdbx_seq_one_letter_code
_entity_poly.pdbx_strand_id
1 'polypeptide(L)'
;MTAPTTVTAHHPADTTPGRPDLNSTKLHLLRLILAGGNLARVAVPQGLTRKEVTGGRATVLAALGARSTQQAAGHAAWWGLVSSAEIGIEESTFPVTLRPRVRQALALTAQGLTRQETAEAMGISEYTLVGYLAEARHRLGAGSLEHAVFAAVRRRVLTGSDLYPPPAPPRNGPTPGGDPAAQNTLPPAPILREEDLALIRFALLPSGRLRRQAAVGLPDLRTEDAADRVCCLLGAATLVQAAALTAAHQLLPEHLLSLAPLNPVRLSPRRAQAIALAVGGLTTDQIAQEMGIQPSSAAGLCAEATTVLGVPTLPLAGYAAVVTGAVLLSRIRMTFPPLTLHDALQNLSQTARTRPGAPS
;
A
#
# COMPACT_ATOMS: atom_id res chain seq x y z
N MET A 1 40.22 7.57 39.24
CA MET A 1 40.29 8.24 37.92
C MET A 1 40.18 7.15 36.86
N THR A 2 38.96 6.90 36.37
CA THR A 2 38.66 5.87 35.37
C THR A 2 38.20 6.60 34.11
N ALA A 3 38.94 6.39 33.02
CA ALA A 3 38.68 7.03 31.73
C ALA A 3 37.40 6.47 31.09
N PRO A 4 36.63 7.27 30.33
CA PRO A 4 35.44 6.79 29.65
C PRO A 4 35.83 5.96 28.42
N THR A 5 35.34 4.73 28.38
CA THR A 5 35.43 3.84 27.22
C THR A 5 34.45 4.30 26.14
N THR A 6 34.97 4.86 25.05
CA THR A 6 34.19 5.20 23.86
C THR A 6 33.83 3.91 23.12
N VAL A 7 32.57 3.48 23.24
CA VAL A 7 32.03 2.37 22.47
C VAL A 7 31.62 2.89 21.09
N THR A 8 32.44 2.64 20.08
CA THR A 8 32.12 2.89 18.68
C THR A 8 31.15 1.80 18.20
N ALA A 9 29.84 2.10 18.22
CA ALA A 9 28.84 1.19 17.68
C ALA A 9 29.04 1.05 16.16
N HIS A 10 29.39 -0.14 15.71
CA HIS A 10 29.52 -0.50 14.31
C HIS A 10 28.11 -0.63 13.71
N HIS A 11 27.62 0.40 13.01
CA HIS A 11 26.38 0.33 12.25
C HIS A 11 26.61 -0.64 11.07
N PRO A 12 25.76 -1.67 10.88
CA PRO A 12 25.88 -2.59 9.74
C PRO A 12 25.80 -1.79 8.43
N ALA A 13 26.67 -2.13 7.48
CA ALA A 13 26.92 -1.45 6.20
C ALA A 13 25.66 -0.78 5.62
N ASP A 14 25.52 0.52 5.88
CA ASP A 14 24.46 1.36 5.36
C ASP A 14 24.71 1.51 3.85
N THR A 15 23.98 0.76 3.02
CA THR A 15 24.10 0.80 1.55
C THR A 15 23.55 2.09 0.94
N THR A 16 23.35 3.13 1.76
CA THR A 16 22.87 4.43 1.30
C THR A 16 23.93 5.04 0.37
N PRO A 17 23.57 5.40 -0.88
CA PRO A 17 24.51 6.03 -1.79
C PRO A 17 25.05 7.32 -1.19
N GLY A 18 26.36 7.55 -1.34
CA GLY A 18 27.01 8.77 -0.87
C GLY A 18 26.39 10.02 -1.50
N ARG A 19 26.37 11.13 -0.74
CA ARG A 19 25.83 12.40 -1.21
C ARG A 19 26.63 12.87 -2.46
N PRO A 20 25.98 13.10 -3.60
CA PRO A 20 26.66 13.54 -4.81
C PRO A 20 27.06 15.01 -4.71
N ASP A 21 28.20 15.34 -5.30
CA ASP A 21 28.64 16.73 -5.49
C ASP A 21 28.04 17.29 -6.78
N LEU A 22 27.14 18.28 -6.63
CA LEU A 22 26.48 18.94 -7.74
C LEU A 22 26.95 20.40 -7.83
N ASN A 23 27.48 20.79 -8.99
CA ASN A 23 27.80 22.20 -9.24
C ASN A 23 26.52 23.07 -9.28
N SER A 24 26.73 24.40 -9.24
CA SER A 24 25.64 25.39 -9.22
C SER A 24 24.64 25.24 -10.37
N THR A 25 25.12 24.93 -11.57
CA THR A 25 24.28 24.70 -12.76
C THR A 25 23.37 23.48 -12.59
N LYS A 26 23.90 22.35 -12.09
CA LYS A 26 23.12 21.13 -11.84
C LYS A 26 22.10 21.34 -10.71
N LEU A 27 22.46 22.04 -9.64
CA LEU A 27 21.53 22.39 -8.57
C LEU A 27 20.40 23.29 -9.07
N HIS A 28 20.70 24.26 -9.92
CA HIS A 28 19.70 25.11 -10.53
C HIS A 28 18.72 24.32 -11.41
N LEU A 29 19.23 23.45 -12.28
CA LEU A 29 18.40 22.55 -13.09
C LEU A 29 17.56 21.60 -12.24
N LEU A 30 18.12 21.09 -11.14
CA LEU A 30 17.40 20.24 -10.19
C LEU A 30 16.22 21.00 -9.58
N ARG A 31 16.41 22.25 -9.11
CA ARG A 31 15.31 23.09 -8.61
C ARG A 31 14.20 23.26 -9.66
N LEU A 32 14.55 23.47 -10.92
CA LEU A 32 13.57 23.58 -12.02
C LEU A 32 12.78 22.28 -12.24
N ILE A 33 13.43 21.12 -12.15
CA ILE A 33 12.77 19.81 -12.25
C ILE A 33 11.80 19.61 -11.08
N LEU A 34 12.21 20.00 -9.87
CA LEU A 34 11.46 19.75 -8.64
C LEU A 34 10.30 20.72 -8.39
N ALA A 35 10.41 21.97 -8.84
CA ALA A 35 9.32 22.94 -8.77
C ALA A 35 8.03 22.43 -9.46
N GLY A 36 8.19 21.49 -10.40
CA GLY A 36 7.08 20.86 -11.09
C GLY A 36 6.45 21.79 -12.14
N GLY A 37 5.74 21.19 -13.07
CA GLY A 37 5.11 21.92 -14.18
C GLY A 37 5.83 21.73 -15.51
N ASN A 38 5.35 22.44 -16.54
CA ASN A 38 5.96 22.38 -17.85
C ASN A 38 7.33 23.07 -17.77
N LEU A 39 8.40 22.28 -17.83
CA LEU A 39 9.80 22.76 -17.80
C LEU A 39 10.04 23.93 -18.77
N ALA A 40 9.35 23.98 -19.91
CA ALA A 40 9.44 25.09 -20.84
C ALA A 40 8.90 26.41 -20.26
N ARG A 41 7.85 26.38 -19.42
CA ARG A 41 7.31 27.58 -18.77
C ARG A 41 8.27 28.17 -17.73
N VAL A 42 9.06 27.33 -17.06
CA VAL A 42 9.98 27.80 -16.00
C VAL A 42 11.35 28.18 -16.57
N ALA A 43 11.79 27.49 -17.63
CA ALA A 43 13.09 27.71 -18.25
C ALA A 43 13.17 28.95 -19.15
N VAL A 44 12.09 29.26 -19.89
CA VAL A 44 12.09 30.40 -20.84
C VAL A 44 12.35 31.74 -20.16
N PRO A 45 11.74 32.08 -19.00
CA PRO A 45 12.06 33.30 -18.26
C PRO A 45 13.51 33.39 -17.79
N GLN A 46 14.24 32.27 -17.73
CA GLN A 46 15.62 32.19 -17.27
C GLN A 46 16.62 32.11 -18.44
N GLY A 47 16.16 32.31 -19.68
CA GLY A 47 17.01 32.30 -20.88
C GLY A 47 17.47 30.92 -21.32
N LEU A 48 16.94 29.84 -20.73
CA LEU A 48 17.30 28.47 -21.09
C LEU A 48 16.45 27.95 -22.24
N THR A 49 17.10 27.36 -23.24
CA THR A 49 16.41 26.70 -24.36
C THR A 49 15.86 25.33 -23.93
N ARG A 50 14.79 24.87 -24.60
CA ARG A 50 14.21 23.52 -24.35
C ARG A 50 15.24 22.39 -24.49
N LYS A 51 16.22 22.54 -25.39
CA LYS A 51 17.29 21.57 -25.62
C LYS A 51 18.24 21.50 -24.42
N GLU A 52 18.66 22.66 -23.89
CA GLU A 52 19.50 22.74 -22.69
C GLU A 52 18.83 22.14 -21.47
N VAL A 53 17.52 22.39 -21.29
CA VAL A 53 16.76 21.82 -20.18
C VAL A 53 16.65 20.30 -20.29
N THR A 54 16.41 19.78 -21.50
CA THR A 54 16.28 18.33 -21.73
C THR A 54 17.62 17.62 -21.56
N GLY A 55 18.71 18.17 -22.12
CA GLY A 55 20.07 17.64 -21.93
C GLY A 55 20.57 17.77 -20.48
N GLY A 56 20.24 18.90 -19.85
CA GLY A 56 20.51 19.17 -18.44
C GLY A 56 19.82 18.19 -17.51
N ARG A 57 18.55 17.84 -17.80
CA ARG A 57 17.81 16.82 -17.05
C ARG A 57 18.52 15.47 -17.04
N ALA A 58 18.94 14.96 -18.19
CA ALA A 58 19.67 13.69 -18.26
C ALA A 58 20.98 13.74 -17.44
N THR A 59 21.68 14.87 -17.50
CA THR A 59 22.92 15.10 -16.74
C THR A 59 22.69 15.11 -15.23
N VAL A 60 21.60 15.75 -14.76
CA VAL A 60 21.22 15.77 -13.34
C VAL A 60 20.80 14.37 -12.86
N LEU A 61 20.00 13.64 -13.65
CA LEU A 61 19.59 12.28 -13.32
C LEU A 61 20.80 11.35 -13.17
N ALA A 62 21.72 11.39 -14.13
CA ALA A 62 22.96 10.61 -14.08
C ALA A 62 23.82 10.97 -12.85
N ALA A 63 23.96 12.26 -12.54
CA ALA A 63 24.73 12.72 -11.38
C ALA A 63 24.11 12.30 -10.03
N LEU A 64 22.79 12.13 -9.98
CA LEU A 64 22.07 11.64 -8.79
C LEU A 64 21.94 10.12 -8.73
N GLY A 65 22.42 9.39 -9.75
CA GLY A 65 22.20 7.94 -9.89
C GLY A 65 20.72 7.58 -10.00
N ALA A 66 19.89 8.47 -10.56
CA ALA A 66 18.44 8.32 -10.63
C ALA A 66 17.98 7.90 -12.04
N ARG A 67 17.04 6.95 -12.12
CA ARG A 67 16.42 6.50 -13.38
C ARG A 67 15.23 7.36 -13.81
N SER A 68 14.66 8.12 -12.87
CA SER A 68 13.49 8.97 -13.12
C SER A 68 13.58 10.30 -12.35
N THR A 69 12.75 11.27 -12.75
CA THR A 69 12.66 12.55 -12.04
C THR A 69 12.05 12.42 -10.66
N GLN A 70 11.16 11.45 -10.46
CA GLN A 70 10.57 11.15 -9.17
C GLN A 70 11.63 10.59 -8.21
N GLN A 71 12.51 9.72 -8.70
CA GLN A 71 13.62 9.21 -7.90
C GLN A 71 14.63 10.31 -7.57
N ALA A 72 14.99 11.15 -8.56
CA ALA A 72 15.84 12.31 -8.32
C ALA A 72 15.26 13.26 -7.27
N ALA A 73 13.93 13.43 -7.23
CA ALA A 73 13.24 14.20 -6.21
C ALA A 73 13.38 13.59 -4.81
N GLY A 74 13.23 12.27 -4.70
CA GLY A 74 13.44 11.56 -3.44
C GLY A 74 14.89 11.73 -2.94
N HIS A 75 15.87 11.52 -3.82
CA HIS A 75 17.30 11.69 -3.52
C HIS A 75 17.63 13.12 -3.10
N ALA A 76 17.15 14.11 -3.84
CA ALA A 76 17.39 15.52 -3.54
C ALA A 76 16.83 15.93 -2.17
N ALA A 77 15.63 15.46 -1.83
CA ALA A 77 15.01 15.70 -0.52
C ALA A 77 15.79 14.99 0.61
N TRP A 78 16.16 13.73 0.39
CA TRP A 78 16.86 12.90 1.38
C TRP A 78 18.22 13.47 1.75
N TRP A 79 19.02 13.86 0.75
CA TRP A 79 20.34 14.45 0.95
C TRP A 79 20.31 15.95 1.30
N GLY A 80 19.13 16.59 1.32
CA GLY A 80 19.00 18.03 1.58
C GLY A 80 19.72 18.89 0.54
N LEU A 81 19.66 18.50 -0.74
CA LEU A 81 20.31 19.24 -1.83
C LEU A 81 19.55 20.52 -2.23
N VAL A 82 18.25 20.53 -1.99
CA VAL A 82 17.33 21.63 -2.31
C VAL A 82 16.44 21.85 -1.08
N SER A 83 16.13 23.10 -0.76
CA SER A 83 15.20 23.41 0.33
C SER A 83 13.76 23.50 -0.18
N SER A 84 12.77 23.25 0.69
CA SER A 84 11.35 23.36 0.34
C SER A 84 10.98 24.76 -0.17
N ALA A 85 11.62 25.81 0.37
CA ALA A 85 11.41 27.20 -0.04
C ALA A 85 11.86 27.47 -1.49
N GLU A 86 12.96 26.85 -1.93
CA GLU A 86 13.52 27.04 -3.29
C GLU A 86 12.63 26.48 -4.40
N ILE A 87 11.72 25.57 -4.07
CA ILE A 87 10.83 24.90 -5.02
C ILE A 87 9.34 25.23 -4.76
N GLY A 88 9.07 26.23 -3.91
CA GLY A 88 7.73 26.73 -3.65
C GLY A 88 6.83 25.72 -2.93
N ILE A 89 7.40 24.83 -2.11
CA ILE A 89 6.62 23.94 -1.26
C ILE A 89 6.35 24.64 0.05
N GLU A 90 5.08 24.96 0.30
CA GLU A 90 4.65 25.33 1.64
C GLU A 90 4.83 24.11 2.57
N GLU A 91 5.75 24.22 3.52
CA GLU A 91 5.89 23.26 4.60
C GLU A 91 4.67 23.40 5.51
N SER A 92 3.60 22.66 5.20
CA SER A 92 2.48 22.49 6.12
C SER A 92 3.01 21.96 7.44
N THR A 93 2.70 22.66 8.52
CA THR A 93 3.00 22.26 9.90
C THR A 93 2.14 21.08 10.37
N PHE A 94 1.09 20.72 9.63
CA PHE A 94 0.22 19.62 9.98
C PHE A 94 0.81 18.27 9.53
N PRO A 95 0.79 17.24 10.39
CA PRO A 95 1.22 15.91 10.02
C PRO A 95 0.33 15.37 8.89
N VAL A 96 0.92 15.12 7.73
CA VAL A 96 0.22 14.49 6.61
C VAL A 96 0.37 12.98 6.72
N THR A 97 -0.74 12.28 6.90
CA THR A 97 -0.75 10.80 6.88
C THR A 97 -1.33 10.33 5.56
N LEU A 98 -0.56 9.52 4.81
CA LEU A 98 -1.04 8.84 3.61
C LEU A 98 -1.60 7.47 3.97
N ARG A 99 -2.62 7.02 3.21
CA ARG A 99 -3.12 5.66 3.31
C ARG A 99 -2.02 4.66 2.95
N PRO A 100 -1.95 3.46 3.54
CA PRO A 100 -0.86 2.50 3.29
C PRO A 100 -0.63 2.21 1.79
N ARG A 101 -1.70 1.97 1.03
CA ARG A 101 -1.62 1.73 -0.42
C ARG A 101 -1.14 2.95 -1.21
N VAL A 102 -1.59 4.14 -0.82
CA VAL A 102 -1.18 5.42 -1.44
C VAL A 102 0.30 5.70 -1.16
N ARG A 103 0.74 5.45 0.08
CA ARG A 103 2.16 5.55 0.48
C ARG A 103 3.01 4.55 -0.31
N GLN A 104 2.57 3.30 -0.44
CA GLN A 104 3.26 2.26 -1.20
C GLN A 104 3.42 2.64 -2.68
N ALA A 105 2.36 3.13 -3.32
CA ALA A 105 2.41 3.62 -4.70
C ALA A 105 3.44 4.74 -4.87
N LEU A 106 3.44 5.70 -3.94
CA LEU A 106 4.38 6.82 -3.95
C LEU A 106 5.82 6.36 -3.70
N ALA A 107 6.03 5.40 -2.80
CA ALA A 107 7.35 4.81 -2.50
C ALA A 107 7.95 4.11 -3.72
N LEU A 108 7.21 3.22 -4.38
CA LEU A 108 7.66 2.54 -5.60
C LEU A 108 7.97 3.55 -6.73
N THR A 109 7.15 4.58 -6.86
CA THR A 109 7.42 5.67 -7.80
C THR A 109 8.70 6.44 -7.42
N ALA A 110 8.94 6.68 -6.13
CA ALA A 110 10.14 7.31 -5.62
C ALA A 110 11.41 6.45 -5.79
N GLN A 111 11.27 5.13 -5.89
CA GLN A 111 12.35 4.22 -6.30
C GLN A 111 12.64 4.31 -7.80
N GLY A 112 11.80 5.02 -8.56
CA GLY A 112 11.93 5.25 -10.00
C GLY A 112 11.24 4.23 -10.88
N LEU A 113 10.34 3.39 -10.34
CA LEU A 113 9.54 2.49 -11.16
C LEU A 113 8.64 3.30 -12.10
N THR A 114 8.43 2.80 -13.31
CA THR A 114 7.41 3.33 -14.23
C THR A 114 6.01 3.07 -13.68
N ARG A 115 4.98 3.67 -14.29
CA ARG A 115 3.59 3.44 -13.87
C ARG A 115 3.18 1.98 -14.04
N GLN A 116 3.53 1.39 -15.17
CA GLN A 116 3.26 -0.02 -15.45
C GLN A 116 3.95 -0.92 -14.43
N GLU A 117 5.27 -0.75 -14.21
CA GLU A 117 6.03 -1.51 -13.23
C GLU A 117 5.48 -1.34 -11.81
N THR A 118 5.07 -0.12 -11.44
CA THR A 118 4.49 0.16 -10.12
C THR A 118 3.13 -0.52 -9.95
N ALA A 119 2.28 -0.46 -10.97
CA ALA A 119 0.96 -1.08 -10.95
C ALA A 119 1.08 -2.62 -10.86
N GLU A 120 1.99 -3.19 -11.64
CA GLU A 120 2.34 -4.61 -11.61
C GLU A 120 2.88 -5.02 -10.24
N ALA A 121 3.85 -4.28 -9.69
CA ALA A 121 4.41 -4.55 -8.37
C ALA A 121 3.37 -4.46 -7.24
N MET A 122 2.32 -3.66 -7.42
CA MET A 122 1.21 -3.53 -6.47
C MET A 122 0.07 -4.52 -6.70
N GLY A 123 0.06 -5.23 -7.83
CA GLY A 123 -1.04 -6.10 -8.25
C GLY A 123 -2.35 -5.35 -8.54
N ILE A 124 -2.28 -4.13 -9.10
CA ILE A 124 -3.45 -3.29 -9.42
C ILE A 124 -3.41 -2.80 -10.87
N SER A 125 -4.51 -2.22 -11.36
CA SER A 125 -4.52 -1.57 -12.68
C SER A 125 -3.76 -0.24 -12.68
N GLU A 126 -3.22 0.16 -13.83
CA GLU A 126 -2.60 1.49 -13.99
C GLU A 126 -3.59 2.63 -13.70
N TYR A 127 -4.88 2.45 -14.03
CA TYR A 127 -5.93 3.42 -13.73
C TYR A 127 -6.08 3.63 -12.21
N THR A 128 -6.10 2.54 -11.45
CA THR A 128 -6.14 2.58 -9.98
C THR A 128 -4.90 3.27 -9.42
N LEU A 129 -3.72 2.96 -9.96
CA LEU A 129 -2.48 3.61 -9.56
C LEU A 129 -2.53 5.12 -9.78
N VAL A 130 -3.05 5.59 -10.92
CA VAL A 130 -3.22 7.02 -11.18
C VAL A 130 -4.09 7.68 -10.11
N GLY A 131 -5.16 7.02 -9.66
CA GLY A 131 -5.98 7.46 -8.53
C GLY A 131 -5.17 7.61 -7.24
N TYR A 132 -4.37 6.60 -6.87
CA TYR A 132 -3.50 6.66 -5.70
C TYR A 132 -2.46 7.78 -5.78
N LEU A 133 -1.80 7.95 -6.92
CA LEU A 133 -0.81 9.01 -7.09
C LEU A 133 -1.47 10.41 -7.10
N ALA A 134 -2.67 10.54 -7.67
CA ALA A 134 -3.43 11.79 -7.61
C ALA A 134 -3.82 12.16 -6.18
N GLU A 135 -4.28 11.19 -5.38
CA GLU A 135 -4.55 11.39 -3.97
C GLU A 135 -3.30 11.75 -3.18
N ALA A 136 -2.18 11.06 -3.41
CA ALA A 136 -0.90 11.39 -2.76
C ALA A 136 -0.53 12.87 -3.00
N ARG A 137 -0.60 13.32 -4.26
CA ARG A 137 -0.35 14.72 -4.61
C ARG A 137 -1.27 15.68 -3.88
N HIS A 138 -2.58 15.41 -3.90
CA HIS A 138 -3.57 16.25 -3.25
C HIS A 138 -3.32 16.35 -1.73
N ARG A 139 -3.11 15.22 -1.05
CA ARG A 139 -2.83 15.15 0.39
C ARG A 139 -1.53 15.85 0.76
N LEU A 140 -0.54 15.82 -0.12
CA LEU A 140 0.75 16.48 0.09
C LEU A 140 0.74 17.96 -0.33
N GLY A 141 -0.31 18.44 -0.98
CA GLY A 141 -0.37 19.81 -1.53
C GLY A 141 0.55 20.01 -2.73
N ALA A 142 0.87 18.95 -3.47
CA ALA A 142 1.88 18.96 -4.53
C ALA A 142 1.26 19.14 -5.92
N GLY A 143 1.84 20.04 -6.73
CA GLY A 143 1.40 20.29 -8.10
C GLY A 143 1.85 19.23 -9.12
N SER A 144 2.94 18.52 -8.85
CA SER A 144 3.49 17.44 -9.67
C SER A 144 3.81 16.21 -8.84
N LEU A 145 4.16 15.11 -9.51
CA LEU A 145 4.51 13.87 -8.81
C LEU A 145 5.92 13.94 -8.20
N GLU A 146 6.85 14.62 -8.88
CA GLU A 146 8.18 14.94 -8.36
C GLU A 146 8.07 15.75 -7.07
N HIS A 147 7.23 16.79 -7.08
CA HIS A 147 6.93 17.62 -5.94
C HIS A 147 6.33 16.76 -4.80
N ALA A 148 5.41 15.85 -5.09
CA ALA A 148 4.84 14.95 -4.09
C ALA A 148 5.89 14.04 -3.45
N VAL A 149 6.77 13.42 -4.24
CA VAL A 149 7.86 12.58 -3.70
C VAL A 149 8.79 13.41 -2.82
N PHE A 150 9.21 14.59 -3.28
CA PHE A 150 10.06 15.49 -2.50
C PHE A 150 9.39 15.85 -1.16
N ALA A 151 8.13 16.30 -1.20
CA ALA A 151 7.36 16.67 0.00
C ALA A 151 7.19 15.48 0.96
N ALA A 152 6.94 14.29 0.44
CA ALA A 152 6.78 13.09 1.25
C ALA A 152 8.05 12.72 2.02
N VAL A 153 9.22 12.85 1.40
CA VAL A 153 10.52 12.61 2.07
C VAL A 153 10.80 13.70 3.10
N ARG A 154 10.61 14.99 2.75
CA ARG A 154 10.83 16.12 3.67
C ARG A 154 9.94 16.04 4.92
N ARG A 155 8.70 15.60 4.75
CA ARG A 155 7.72 15.40 5.83
C ARG A 155 7.86 14.04 6.53
N ARG A 156 8.87 13.23 6.18
CA ARG A 156 9.12 11.88 6.72
C ARG A 156 7.95 10.90 6.56
N VAL A 157 7.10 11.13 5.56
CA VAL A 157 6.08 10.17 5.13
C VAL A 157 6.73 9.01 4.39
N LEU A 158 7.80 9.31 3.64
CA LEU A 158 8.74 8.33 3.09
C LEU A 158 10.08 8.45 3.81
N THR A 159 10.74 7.32 3.97
CA THR A 159 12.01 7.16 4.67
C THR A 159 13.10 6.68 3.71
N GLY A 160 14.37 6.66 4.15
CA GLY A 160 15.48 6.16 3.34
C GLY A 160 15.28 4.73 2.87
N SER A 161 14.70 3.87 3.71
CA SER A 161 14.35 2.48 3.35
C SER A 161 13.29 2.38 2.26
N ASP A 162 12.42 3.39 2.12
CA ASP A 162 11.45 3.44 1.02
C ASP A 162 12.11 3.84 -0.30
N LEU A 163 13.14 4.69 -0.27
CA LEU A 163 13.86 5.16 -1.46
C LEU A 163 14.91 4.16 -1.95
N TYR A 164 15.56 3.49 -1.01
CA TYR A 164 16.64 2.54 -1.22
C TYR A 164 16.25 1.22 -0.57
N PRO A 165 15.28 0.48 -1.14
CA PRO A 165 14.98 -0.84 -0.64
C PRO A 165 16.27 -1.67 -0.71
N PRO A 166 16.54 -2.51 0.31
CA PRO A 166 17.69 -3.40 0.26
C PRO A 166 17.61 -4.22 -1.03
N PRO A 167 18.74 -4.49 -1.71
CA PRO A 167 18.73 -5.28 -2.92
C PRO A 167 17.97 -6.58 -2.64
N ALA A 168 16.94 -6.84 -3.45
CA ALA A 168 16.16 -8.05 -3.29
C ALA A 168 17.14 -9.23 -3.23
N PRO A 169 17.03 -10.13 -2.25
CA PRO A 169 17.93 -11.26 -2.15
C PRO A 169 17.95 -11.98 -3.50
N PRO A 170 19.13 -12.45 -3.95
CA PRO A 170 19.26 -13.06 -5.27
C PRO A 170 18.20 -14.15 -5.44
N ARG A 171 17.31 -13.98 -6.42
CA ARG A 171 16.19 -14.89 -6.72
C ARG A 171 16.65 -16.30 -7.15
N ASN A 172 17.96 -16.52 -7.29
CA ASN A 172 18.56 -17.72 -7.86
C ASN A 172 18.98 -18.77 -6.81
N GLY A 173 18.75 -18.54 -5.52
CA GLY A 173 18.76 -19.63 -4.55
C GLY A 173 17.47 -20.44 -4.70
N PRO A 174 17.48 -21.78 -4.60
CA PRO A 174 16.25 -22.51 -4.29
C PRO A 174 15.65 -21.80 -3.08
N THR A 175 14.40 -21.32 -3.18
CA THR A 175 13.68 -20.64 -2.10
C THR A 175 14.04 -21.41 -0.82
N PRO A 176 14.82 -20.83 0.12
CA PRO A 176 15.42 -21.60 1.21
C PRO A 176 14.26 -22.30 1.86
N GLY A 177 14.24 -23.64 1.75
CA GLY A 177 13.05 -24.46 1.91
C GLY A 177 12.26 -23.98 3.10
N GLY A 178 11.33 -23.06 2.84
CA GLY A 178 10.63 -22.33 3.88
C GLY A 178 9.74 -23.40 4.43
N ASP A 179 10.13 -23.92 5.60
CA ASP A 179 9.64 -25.15 6.19
C ASP A 179 8.17 -25.30 5.79
N PRO A 180 7.77 -26.29 4.97
CA PRO A 180 6.41 -26.36 4.45
C PRO A 180 5.37 -26.36 5.58
N ALA A 181 5.81 -26.67 6.81
CA ALA A 181 5.06 -26.45 8.05
C ALA A 181 4.77 -24.96 8.35
N ALA A 182 5.74 -24.05 8.18
CA ALA A 182 5.60 -22.61 8.42
C ALA A 182 4.68 -21.91 7.39
N GLN A 183 4.52 -22.46 6.18
CA GLN A 183 3.57 -21.94 5.18
C GLN A 183 2.10 -22.28 5.51
N ASN A 184 1.86 -23.17 6.47
CA ASN A 184 0.52 -23.63 6.84
C ASN A 184 -0.01 -23.03 8.15
N THR A 185 0.78 -22.25 8.87
CA THR A 185 0.31 -21.56 10.07
C THR A 185 -0.37 -20.25 9.70
N LEU A 186 -1.67 -20.16 10.00
CA LEU A 186 -2.41 -18.90 9.96
C LEU A 186 -1.65 -17.87 10.83
N PRO A 187 -1.46 -16.62 10.38
CA PRO A 187 -0.82 -15.59 11.19
C PRO A 187 -1.56 -15.41 12.52
N PRO A 188 -0.91 -14.83 13.56
CA PRO A 188 -1.64 -14.46 14.77
C PRO A 188 -2.78 -13.49 14.43
N ALA A 189 -3.92 -13.64 15.09
CA ALA A 189 -5.05 -12.73 14.91
C ALA A 189 -4.61 -11.28 15.23
N PRO A 190 -4.99 -10.29 14.41
CA PRO A 190 -4.67 -8.90 14.70
C PRO A 190 -5.39 -8.45 15.98
N ILE A 191 -4.73 -7.59 16.77
CA ILE A 191 -5.39 -6.91 17.89
C ILE A 191 -6.26 -5.80 17.31
N LEU A 192 -7.58 -5.99 17.38
CA LEU A 192 -8.57 -5.06 16.82
C LEU A 192 -9.34 -4.36 17.92
N ARG A 193 -9.63 -3.08 17.71
CA ARG A 193 -10.54 -2.32 18.58
C ARG A 193 -12.00 -2.57 18.16
N GLU A 194 -12.94 -2.18 19.01
CA GLU A 194 -14.36 -2.27 18.71
C GLU A 194 -14.73 -1.50 17.43
N GLU A 195 -14.13 -0.32 17.21
CA GLU A 195 -14.28 0.47 15.98
C GLU A 195 -13.81 -0.28 14.73
N ASP A 196 -12.74 -1.09 14.86
CA ASP A 196 -12.19 -1.87 13.75
C ASP A 196 -13.13 -3.04 13.41
N LEU A 197 -13.65 -3.74 14.43
CA LEU A 197 -14.65 -4.80 14.24
C LEU A 197 -15.93 -4.27 13.60
N ALA A 198 -16.36 -3.09 14.03
CA ALA A 198 -17.51 -2.39 13.47
C ALA A 198 -17.27 -1.98 12.00
N LEU A 199 -16.06 -1.53 11.65
CA LEU A 199 -15.66 -1.25 10.28
C LEU A 199 -15.61 -2.51 9.41
N ILE A 200 -15.09 -3.64 9.93
CA ILE A 200 -15.10 -4.94 9.24
C ILE A 200 -16.55 -5.36 8.97
N ARG A 201 -17.43 -5.30 9.98
CA ARG A 201 -18.85 -5.59 9.84
C ARG A 201 -19.51 -4.70 8.79
N PHE A 202 -19.22 -3.40 8.82
CA PHE A 202 -19.71 -2.45 7.82
C PHE A 202 -19.29 -2.84 6.39
N ALA A 203 -18.04 -3.23 6.19
CA ALA A 203 -17.53 -3.58 4.87
C ALA A 203 -18.14 -4.88 4.32
N LEU A 204 -18.45 -5.85 5.20
CA LEU A 204 -18.94 -7.18 4.82
C LEU A 204 -20.47 -7.28 4.70
N LEU A 205 -21.25 -6.41 5.35
CA LEU A 205 -22.71 -6.46 5.29
C LEU A 205 -23.24 -6.25 3.85
N PRO A 206 -24.23 -7.04 3.39
CA PRO A 206 -24.70 -7.02 2.01
C PRO A 206 -25.68 -5.88 1.68
N SER A 207 -25.81 -4.89 2.57
CA SER A 207 -26.87 -3.87 2.51
C SER A 207 -26.39 -2.55 1.90
N GLY A 208 -27.34 -1.70 1.50
CA GLY A 208 -27.07 -0.30 1.16
C GLY A 208 -26.39 0.46 2.30
N ARG A 209 -25.62 1.51 1.98
CA ARG A 209 -24.78 2.28 2.92
C ARG A 209 -25.51 2.67 4.21
N LEU A 210 -26.71 3.25 4.10
CA LEU A 210 -27.50 3.72 5.26
C LEU A 210 -27.89 2.58 6.20
N ARG A 211 -28.34 1.44 5.65
CA ARG A 211 -28.68 0.25 6.45
C ARG A 211 -27.47 -0.31 7.17
N ARG A 212 -26.30 -0.31 6.51
CA ARG A 212 -25.05 -0.73 7.13
C ARG A 212 -24.62 0.19 8.27
N GLN A 213 -24.71 1.50 8.08
CA GLN A 213 -24.40 2.48 9.15
C GLN A 213 -25.30 2.27 10.36
N ALA A 214 -26.61 2.11 10.14
CA ALA A 214 -27.57 1.83 11.21
C ALA A 214 -27.27 0.50 11.93
N ALA A 215 -26.92 -0.56 11.19
CA ALA A 215 -26.62 -1.87 11.78
C ALA A 215 -25.35 -1.88 12.65
N VAL A 216 -24.39 -1.00 12.33
CA VAL A 216 -23.08 -0.93 13.00
C VAL A 216 -23.08 0.06 14.17
N GLY A 217 -24.04 0.99 14.22
CA GLY A 217 -24.17 1.93 15.35
C GLY A 217 -23.10 3.02 15.39
N LEU A 218 -22.42 3.29 14.27
CA LEU A 218 -21.34 4.30 14.19
C LEU A 218 -21.74 5.41 13.20
N PRO A 219 -22.37 6.51 13.69
CA PRO A 219 -22.86 7.59 12.84
C PRO A 219 -21.73 8.36 12.12
N ASP A 220 -20.56 8.45 12.76
CA ASP A 220 -19.41 9.20 12.25
C ASP A 220 -18.37 8.33 11.55
N LEU A 221 -18.70 7.08 11.25
CA LEU A 221 -17.76 6.23 10.53
C LEU A 221 -17.52 6.84 9.14
N ARG A 222 -16.28 7.26 8.88
CA ARG A 222 -15.85 7.56 7.51
C ARG A 222 -15.88 6.27 6.70
N THR A 223 -17.01 6.06 6.03
CA THR A 223 -17.29 4.88 5.20
C THR A 223 -16.65 4.96 3.83
N GLU A 224 -16.19 6.14 3.44
CA GLU A 224 -15.32 6.32 2.28
C GLU A 224 -14.12 5.39 2.45
N ASP A 225 -13.91 4.52 1.48
CA ASP A 225 -12.82 3.53 1.47
C ASP A 225 -12.86 2.49 2.61
N ALA A 226 -14.04 2.20 3.17
CA ALA A 226 -14.18 1.19 4.22
C ALA A 226 -13.57 -0.18 3.82
N ALA A 227 -13.77 -0.60 2.56
CA ALA A 227 -13.19 -1.81 2.03
C ALA A 227 -11.65 -1.79 2.07
N ASP A 228 -11.03 -0.72 1.59
CA ASP A 228 -9.57 -0.57 1.59
C ASP A 228 -9.00 -0.57 3.01
N ARG A 229 -9.68 0.11 3.94
CA ARG A 229 -9.29 0.15 5.35
C ARG A 229 -9.35 -1.25 5.99
N VAL A 230 -10.41 -2.01 5.73
CA VAL A 230 -10.55 -3.39 6.21
C VAL A 230 -9.46 -4.30 5.61
N CYS A 231 -9.19 -4.17 4.32
CA CYS A 231 -8.09 -4.87 3.68
C CYS A 231 -6.75 -4.54 4.35
N CYS A 232 -6.48 -3.27 4.65
CA CYS A 232 -5.26 -2.87 5.36
C CYS A 232 -5.20 -3.41 6.80
N LEU A 233 -6.30 -3.34 7.55
CA LEU A 233 -6.39 -3.84 8.92
C LEU A 233 -6.09 -5.34 9.02
N LEU A 234 -6.55 -6.10 8.03
CA LEU A 234 -6.41 -7.56 8.00
C LEU A 234 -5.22 -8.05 7.16
N GLY A 235 -4.42 -7.15 6.58
CA GLY A 235 -3.32 -7.52 5.67
C GLY A 235 -3.78 -8.23 4.40
N ALA A 236 -5.01 -7.98 3.95
CA ALA A 236 -5.62 -8.62 2.78
C ALA A 236 -5.41 -7.79 1.50
N ALA A 237 -5.28 -8.49 0.36
CA ALA A 237 -5.23 -7.88 -0.96
C ALA A 237 -6.62 -7.50 -1.48
N THR A 238 -7.65 -8.28 -1.15
CA THR A 238 -9.04 -8.07 -1.59
C THR A 238 -10.01 -8.19 -0.43
N LEU A 239 -11.21 -7.64 -0.58
CA LEU A 239 -12.26 -7.76 0.44
C LEU A 239 -12.73 -9.22 0.63
N VAL A 240 -12.59 -10.07 -0.39
CA VAL A 240 -12.90 -11.51 -0.31
C VAL A 240 -11.90 -12.22 0.61
N GLN A 241 -10.61 -11.94 0.45
CA GLN A 241 -9.58 -12.43 1.35
C GLN A 241 -9.77 -11.87 2.77
N ALA A 242 -10.11 -10.59 2.91
CA ALA A 242 -10.37 -9.97 4.20
C ALA A 242 -11.53 -10.66 4.95
N ALA A 243 -12.61 -11.00 4.23
CA ALA A 243 -13.74 -11.74 4.78
C ALA A 243 -13.37 -13.17 5.20
N ALA A 244 -12.55 -13.85 4.41
CA ALA A 244 -12.04 -15.18 4.73
C ALA A 244 -11.15 -15.16 5.99
N LEU A 245 -10.29 -14.13 6.14
CA LEU A 245 -9.49 -13.94 7.35
C LEU A 245 -10.34 -13.60 8.57
N THR A 246 -11.42 -12.84 8.38
CA THR A 246 -12.41 -12.57 9.42
C THR A 246 -13.02 -13.86 9.94
N ALA A 247 -13.38 -14.80 9.05
CA ALA A 247 -13.87 -16.13 9.43
C ALA A 247 -12.79 -16.98 10.10
N ALA A 248 -11.58 -17.04 9.51
CA ALA A 248 -10.48 -17.86 10.01
C ALA A 248 -10.05 -17.49 11.44
N HIS A 249 -10.09 -16.19 11.77
CA HIS A 249 -9.79 -15.67 13.10
C HIS A 249 -11.03 -15.54 14.01
N GLN A 250 -12.22 -15.94 13.54
CA GLN A 250 -13.48 -15.84 14.28
C GLN A 250 -13.76 -14.40 14.80
N LEU A 251 -13.38 -13.39 14.01
CA LEU A 251 -13.47 -11.98 14.44
C LEU A 251 -14.92 -11.48 14.53
N LEU A 252 -15.81 -12.04 13.71
CA LEU A 252 -17.23 -11.72 13.69
C LEU A 252 -18.03 -13.02 13.59
N PRO A 253 -19.05 -13.23 14.43
CA PRO A 253 -19.97 -14.35 14.28
C PRO A 253 -20.98 -14.11 13.14
N GLU A 254 -21.54 -15.19 12.60
CA GLU A 254 -22.46 -15.21 11.44
C GLU A 254 -23.67 -14.25 11.60
N HIS A 255 -24.25 -14.21 12.80
CA HIS A 255 -25.43 -13.37 13.06
C HIS A 255 -25.14 -11.87 12.94
N LEU A 256 -23.90 -11.42 13.18
CA LEU A 256 -23.52 -10.02 12.97
C LEU A 256 -23.39 -9.65 11.48
N LEU A 257 -23.23 -10.65 10.61
CA LEU A 257 -23.17 -10.48 9.16
C LEU A 257 -24.54 -10.70 8.48
N SER A 258 -25.61 -10.86 9.26
CA SER A 258 -26.96 -11.17 8.76
C SER A 258 -26.99 -12.45 7.89
N LEU A 259 -26.13 -13.42 8.20
CA LEU A 259 -26.10 -14.70 7.51
C LEU A 259 -27.06 -15.68 8.18
N ALA A 260 -27.73 -16.50 7.37
CA ALA A 260 -28.38 -17.70 7.88
C ALA A 260 -27.31 -18.70 8.36
N PRO A 261 -27.65 -19.64 9.27
CA PRO A 261 -26.70 -20.65 9.73
C PRO A 261 -26.06 -21.38 8.55
N LEU A 262 -24.73 -21.38 8.52
CA LEU A 262 -23.97 -21.96 7.42
C LEU A 262 -23.78 -23.46 7.65
N ASN A 263 -24.34 -24.28 6.75
CA ASN A 263 -24.14 -25.73 6.77
C ASN A 263 -22.94 -26.13 5.91
N PRO A 264 -22.28 -27.28 6.16
CA PRO A 264 -21.23 -27.78 5.27
C PRO A 264 -21.74 -27.91 3.84
N VAL A 265 -21.10 -27.21 2.91
CA VAL A 265 -21.45 -27.20 1.48
C VAL A 265 -20.32 -27.80 0.67
N ARG A 266 -20.66 -28.72 -0.25
CA ARG A 266 -19.70 -29.22 -1.25
C ARG A 266 -19.82 -28.40 -2.54
N LEU A 267 -18.77 -27.65 -2.85
CA LEU A 267 -18.61 -27.00 -4.14
C LEU A 267 -18.11 -28.01 -5.19
N SER A 268 -18.46 -27.80 -6.46
CA SER A 268 -17.80 -28.52 -7.54
C SER A 268 -16.31 -28.14 -7.61
N PRO A 269 -15.42 -29.02 -8.10
CA PRO A 269 -13.98 -28.76 -8.09
C PRO A 269 -13.58 -27.41 -8.71
N ARG A 270 -14.21 -27.03 -9.83
CA ARG A 270 -13.94 -25.74 -10.48
C ARG A 270 -14.42 -24.53 -9.66
N ARG A 271 -15.57 -24.62 -9.00
CA ARG A 271 -16.09 -23.55 -8.13
C ARG A 271 -15.23 -23.42 -6.88
N ALA A 272 -14.83 -24.55 -6.28
CA ALA A 272 -13.92 -24.59 -5.14
C ALA A 272 -12.57 -23.95 -5.48
N GLN A 273 -12.02 -24.25 -6.66
CA GLN A 273 -10.76 -23.66 -7.12
C GLN A 273 -10.88 -22.14 -7.34
N ALA A 274 -11.92 -21.67 -8.04
CA ALA A 274 -12.14 -20.25 -8.27
C ALA A 274 -12.28 -19.47 -6.94
N ILE A 275 -13.06 -19.99 -6.00
CA ILE A 275 -13.22 -19.38 -4.69
C ILE A 275 -11.94 -19.46 -3.85
N ALA A 276 -11.18 -20.55 -3.91
CA ALA A 276 -9.89 -20.64 -3.24
C ALA A 276 -8.90 -19.58 -3.75
N LEU A 277 -8.87 -19.32 -5.06
CA LEU A 277 -8.02 -18.26 -5.64
C LEU A 277 -8.51 -16.87 -5.23
N ALA A 278 -9.82 -16.61 -5.22
CA ALA A 278 -10.39 -15.34 -4.76
C ALA A 278 -10.07 -15.07 -3.28
N VAL A 279 -10.20 -16.10 -2.43
CA VAL A 279 -9.82 -16.08 -1.02
C VAL A 279 -8.30 -15.90 -0.86
N GLY A 280 -7.49 -16.42 -1.79
CA GLY A 280 -6.06 -16.16 -1.87
C GLY A 280 -5.69 -14.73 -2.29
N GLY A 281 -6.67 -13.85 -2.50
CA GLY A 281 -6.45 -12.44 -2.81
C GLY A 281 -6.31 -12.13 -4.29
N LEU A 282 -6.63 -13.07 -5.19
CA LEU A 282 -6.58 -12.82 -6.63
C LEU A 282 -7.84 -12.06 -7.10
N THR A 283 -7.65 -11.16 -8.07
CA THR A 283 -8.76 -10.52 -8.80
C THR A 283 -9.39 -11.49 -9.80
N THR A 284 -10.58 -11.18 -10.31
CA THR A 284 -11.26 -12.02 -11.32
C THR A 284 -10.40 -12.28 -12.55
N ASP A 285 -9.65 -11.28 -13.02
CA ASP A 285 -8.74 -11.43 -14.18
C ASP A 285 -7.56 -12.34 -13.86
N GLN A 286 -6.98 -12.22 -12.67
CA GLN A 286 -5.91 -13.11 -12.20
C GLN A 286 -6.42 -14.54 -11.99
N ILE A 287 -7.63 -14.72 -11.47
CA ILE A 287 -8.28 -16.04 -11.37
C ILE A 287 -8.45 -16.64 -12.76
N ALA A 288 -8.92 -15.85 -13.73
CA ALA A 288 -9.10 -16.29 -15.10
C ALA A 288 -7.78 -16.74 -15.74
N GLN A 289 -6.71 -15.95 -15.56
CA GLN A 289 -5.37 -16.27 -16.01
C GLN A 289 -4.85 -17.56 -15.37
N GLU A 290 -4.95 -17.69 -14.05
CA GLU A 290 -4.48 -18.86 -13.28
C GLU A 290 -5.24 -20.14 -13.65
N MET A 291 -6.54 -20.01 -13.97
CA MET A 291 -7.39 -21.13 -14.38
C MET A 291 -7.35 -21.41 -15.89
N GLY A 292 -6.69 -20.58 -16.70
CA GLY A 292 -6.67 -20.70 -18.16
C GLY A 292 -8.06 -20.54 -18.80
N ILE A 293 -8.90 -19.65 -18.27
CA ILE A 293 -10.27 -19.37 -18.75
C ILE A 293 -10.48 -17.88 -19.04
N GLN A 294 -11.62 -17.53 -19.64
CA GLN A 294 -11.99 -16.13 -19.87
C GLN A 294 -12.41 -15.44 -18.55
N PRO A 295 -12.16 -14.12 -18.39
CA PRO A 295 -12.58 -13.36 -17.21
C PRO A 295 -14.07 -13.47 -16.88
N SER A 296 -14.95 -13.50 -17.90
CA SER A 296 -16.39 -13.69 -17.72
C SER A 296 -16.74 -15.06 -17.12
N SER A 297 -16.02 -16.12 -17.50
CA SER A 297 -16.18 -17.46 -16.94
C SER A 297 -15.70 -17.53 -15.49
N ALA A 298 -14.59 -16.86 -15.16
CA ALA A 298 -14.11 -16.77 -13.77
C ALA A 298 -15.12 -16.02 -12.87
N ALA A 299 -15.68 -14.92 -13.37
CA ALA A 299 -16.75 -14.19 -12.68
C ALA A 299 -17.99 -15.08 -12.47
N GLY A 300 -18.39 -15.84 -13.50
CA GLY A 300 -19.50 -16.78 -13.43
C GLY A 300 -19.29 -17.86 -12.37
N LEU A 301 -18.10 -18.47 -12.31
CA LEU A 301 -17.77 -19.47 -11.29
C LEU A 301 -17.83 -18.89 -9.87
N CYS A 302 -17.38 -17.66 -9.68
CA CYS A 302 -17.45 -16.96 -8.39
C CYS A 302 -18.90 -16.65 -7.98
N ALA A 303 -19.74 -16.20 -8.92
CA ALA A 303 -21.16 -15.91 -8.69
C ALA A 303 -22.01 -17.19 -8.46
N GLU A 304 -21.67 -18.27 -9.15
CA GLU A 304 -22.29 -19.57 -8.85
C GLU A 304 -21.89 -20.05 -7.45
N ALA A 305 -20.64 -19.86 -7.04
CA ALA A 305 -20.20 -20.23 -5.70
C ALA A 305 -20.92 -19.42 -4.60
N THR A 306 -21.18 -18.11 -4.79
CA THR A 306 -21.99 -17.32 -3.84
C THR A 306 -23.40 -17.90 -3.71
N THR A 307 -23.99 -18.33 -4.83
CA THR A 307 -25.32 -18.95 -4.85
C THR A 307 -25.34 -20.27 -4.08
N VAL A 308 -24.38 -21.16 -4.34
CA VAL A 308 -24.29 -22.48 -3.69
C VAL A 308 -23.99 -22.35 -2.19
N LEU A 309 -23.20 -21.35 -1.79
CA LEU A 309 -22.93 -21.03 -0.38
C LEU A 309 -24.08 -20.29 0.32
N GLY A 310 -25.14 -19.91 -0.41
CA GLY A 310 -26.30 -19.23 0.16
C GLY A 310 -26.02 -17.81 0.64
N VAL A 311 -25.05 -17.12 0.04
CA VAL A 311 -24.63 -15.77 0.45
C VAL A 311 -24.77 -14.75 -0.69
N PRO A 312 -25.09 -13.49 -0.38
CA PRO A 312 -25.47 -12.51 -1.41
C PRO A 312 -24.29 -11.84 -2.13
N THR A 313 -23.07 -11.90 -1.58
CA THR A 313 -21.91 -11.18 -2.13
C THR A 313 -20.66 -12.05 -2.14
N LEU A 314 -19.75 -11.76 -3.07
CA LEU A 314 -18.48 -12.49 -3.17
C LEU A 314 -17.61 -12.40 -1.90
N PRO A 315 -17.51 -11.25 -1.20
CA PRO A 315 -16.84 -11.22 0.10
C PRO A 315 -17.44 -12.20 1.11
N LEU A 316 -18.77 -12.25 1.23
CA LEU A 316 -19.43 -13.20 2.14
C LEU A 316 -19.26 -14.67 1.68
N ALA A 317 -19.05 -14.92 0.39
CA ALA A 317 -18.64 -16.26 -0.07
C ALA A 317 -17.23 -16.62 0.39
N GLY A 318 -16.30 -15.67 0.46
CA GLY A 318 -14.99 -15.91 1.08
C GLY A 318 -15.11 -16.29 2.56
N TYR A 319 -15.94 -15.56 3.31
CA TYR A 319 -16.26 -15.88 4.71
C TYR A 319 -16.91 -17.28 4.84
N ALA A 320 -17.98 -17.53 4.08
CA ALA A 320 -18.74 -18.77 4.16
C ALA A 320 -17.93 -19.99 3.70
N ALA A 321 -17.06 -19.84 2.69
CA ALA A 321 -16.20 -20.93 2.23
C ALA A 321 -15.24 -21.43 3.32
N VAL A 322 -14.75 -20.53 4.18
CA VAL A 322 -13.91 -20.90 5.33
C VAL A 322 -14.75 -21.57 6.42
N VAL A 323 -15.88 -20.97 6.81
CA VAL A 323 -16.74 -21.50 7.89
C VAL A 323 -17.30 -22.88 7.56
N THR A 324 -17.72 -23.10 6.31
CA THR A 324 -18.29 -24.38 5.85
C THR A 324 -17.24 -25.45 5.53
N GLY A 325 -15.95 -25.11 5.57
CA GLY A 325 -14.86 -25.99 5.17
C GLY A 325 -14.75 -26.25 3.67
N ALA A 326 -15.46 -25.48 2.83
CA ALA A 326 -15.37 -25.58 1.37
C ALA A 326 -13.98 -25.16 0.84
N VAL A 327 -13.25 -24.32 1.57
CA VAL A 327 -11.84 -23.98 1.32
C VAL A 327 -11.01 -24.20 2.58
N LEU A 328 -9.88 -24.89 2.41
CA LEU A 328 -8.91 -25.08 3.48
C LEU A 328 -8.10 -23.80 3.72
N LEU A 329 -7.82 -23.49 4.99
CA LEU A 329 -7.03 -22.32 5.38
C LEU A 329 -5.63 -22.30 4.74
N SER A 330 -5.04 -23.47 4.47
CA SER A 330 -3.75 -23.60 3.78
C SER A 330 -3.75 -23.04 2.34
N ARG A 331 -4.92 -22.78 1.77
CA ARG A 331 -5.07 -22.15 0.44
C ARG A 331 -5.17 -20.63 0.49
N ILE A 332 -5.32 -20.03 1.68
CA ILE A 332 -5.31 -18.58 1.85
C ILE A 332 -3.86 -18.12 1.77
N ARG A 333 -3.34 -17.93 0.55
CA ARG A 333 -1.99 -17.40 0.35
C ARG A 333 -1.95 -15.96 0.88
N MET A 334 -1.12 -15.73 1.88
CA MET A 334 -0.73 -14.38 2.29
C MET A 334 0.19 -13.81 1.21
N THR A 335 -0.30 -12.87 0.42
CA THR A 335 0.54 -12.07 -0.50
C THR A 335 1.29 -10.95 0.23
N PHE A 336 0.97 -10.70 1.50
CA PHE A 336 1.65 -9.70 2.32
C PHE A 336 2.65 -10.33 3.30
N PRO A 337 3.84 -9.73 3.50
CA PRO A 337 4.65 -10.05 4.68
C PRO A 337 3.83 -9.75 5.95
N PRO A 338 4.04 -10.51 7.04
CA PRO A 338 3.36 -10.26 8.30
C PRO A 338 3.60 -8.81 8.73
N LEU A 339 2.53 -8.01 8.79
CA LEU A 339 2.57 -6.70 9.45
C LEU A 339 2.91 -6.99 10.91
N THR A 340 4.13 -6.65 11.33
CA THR A 340 4.47 -6.84 12.73
C THR A 340 3.63 -5.88 13.57
N LEU A 341 3.16 -6.36 14.72
CA LEU A 341 2.38 -5.56 15.66
C LEU A 341 3.09 -4.25 16.05
N HIS A 342 4.42 -4.25 15.96
CA HIS A 342 5.29 -3.08 16.13
C HIS A 342 5.02 -1.98 15.10
N ASP A 343 4.88 -2.32 13.82
CA ASP A 343 4.63 -1.36 12.74
C ASP A 343 3.23 -0.73 12.84
N ALA A 344 2.23 -1.52 13.26
CA ALA A 344 0.88 -1.02 13.49
C ALA A 344 0.81 -0.10 14.73
N LEU A 345 1.49 -0.46 15.82
CA LEU A 345 1.54 0.35 17.04
C LEU A 345 2.36 1.63 16.86
N GLN A 346 3.44 1.64 16.08
CA GLN A 346 4.20 2.85 15.76
C GLN A 346 3.32 3.88 15.02
N ASN A 347 2.52 3.43 14.05
CA ASN A 347 1.59 4.30 13.31
C ASN A 347 0.45 4.82 14.21
N LEU A 348 -0.10 4.00 15.12
CA LEU A 348 -1.15 4.42 16.06
C LEU A 348 -0.63 5.36 17.16
N SER A 349 0.60 5.16 17.65
CA SER A 349 1.23 5.99 18.68
C SER A 349 1.53 7.40 18.18
N GLN A 350 1.90 7.54 16.90
CA GLN A 350 2.09 8.84 16.26
C GLN A 350 0.77 9.61 16.07
N THR A 351 -0.32 8.87 15.88
CA THR A 351 -1.67 9.46 15.75
C THR A 351 -2.25 9.88 17.12
N ALA A 352 -1.88 9.19 18.21
CA ALA A 352 -2.34 9.51 19.57
C ALA A 352 -1.62 10.72 20.19
N ARG A 353 -0.35 10.95 19.88
CA ARG A 353 0.44 12.08 20.42
C ARG A 353 0.12 13.44 19.78
N THR A 354 -0.73 13.46 18.75
CA THR A 354 -1.04 14.67 17.96
C THR A 354 -2.46 15.19 18.15
N ARG A 355 -3.24 14.67 19.11
CA ARG A 355 -4.52 15.29 19.55
C ARG A 355 -4.24 16.38 20.59
N PRO A 356 -4.42 17.68 20.27
CA PRO A 356 -4.43 18.73 21.28
C PRO A 356 -5.82 18.79 21.91
N GLY A 357 -5.90 18.61 23.24
CA GLY A 357 -7.12 18.85 24.00
C GLY A 357 -7.72 17.65 24.74
N ALA A 358 -6.91 16.79 25.37
CA ALA A 358 -7.43 15.98 26.47
C ALA A 358 -7.51 16.87 27.72
N PRO A 359 -8.68 17.06 28.34
CA PRO A 359 -8.79 17.76 29.61
C PRO A 359 -8.06 16.95 30.68
N SER A 360 -7.20 17.64 31.44
CA SER A 360 -6.47 17.13 32.61
C SER A 360 -7.39 16.78 33.77
#